data_AF-A0A2Z2PS48-F1
#
_entry.id   AF-A0A2Z2PS48-F1
#
_cell.length_a   1.000
_cell.length_b   1.000
_cell.length_c   1.000
_cell.angle_alpha   90.00
_cell.angle_beta   90.00
_cell.angle_gamma   90.00
#
_symmetry.space_group_name_H-M   'P 1'
#
loop_
_entity.id
_entity.type
_entity.pdbx_description
1 polymer ?
#
loop_
_entity_poly.entity_id
_entity_poly.type
_entity_poly.pdbx_seq_one_letter_code
_entity_poly.pdbx_strand_id
1 'polypeptide(L)'
;MEKYVGAKLHGLRVTDAKLNYHGSITIDADFCREVGLKPLEYVEIWNKMSGARISTYVLYGDPGSRCCILNGAAARTCQQGDEIIIASSVFCEVDDIIKLKPRVLVFGEKNEIIDRITYEVFRRADNSLDMAVSSELSDNSYGFPASISG
;
A
#
# COMPACT_ATOMS: atom_id res chain seq x y z
N MET A 1 -16.83 -12.28 -9.02
CA MET A 1 -15.46 -11.75 -8.90
C MET A 1 -15.44 -10.24 -9.04
N GLU A 2 -14.92 -9.55 -8.03
CA GLU A 2 -14.74 -8.09 -7.99
C GLU A 2 -13.25 -7.75 -7.78
N LYS A 3 -12.86 -6.48 -8.04
CA LYS A 3 -11.50 -5.98 -7.79
C LYS A 3 -11.44 -5.31 -6.41
N TYR A 4 -10.71 -5.91 -5.47
CA TYR A 4 -10.51 -5.37 -4.12
C TYR A 4 -9.08 -4.90 -3.91
N VAL A 5 -8.84 -4.08 -2.87
CA VAL A 5 -7.49 -3.75 -2.40
C VAL A 5 -6.91 -4.97 -1.70
N GLY A 6 -5.71 -5.40 -2.11
CA GLY A 6 -5.03 -6.56 -1.50
C GLY A 6 -4.05 -6.14 -0.40
N ALA A 7 -3.14 -5.23 -0.74
CA ALA A 7 -2.12 -4.69 0.17
C ALA A 7 -1.91 -3.20 -0.12
N LYS A 8 -1.48 -2.43 0.88
CA LYS A 8 -1.23 -0.99 0.72
C LYS A 8 -0.04 -0.49 1.53
N LEU A 9 0.80 0.31 0.91
CA LEU A 9 1.84 1.10 1.58
C LEU A 9 1.37 2.56 1.54
N HIS A 10 1.09 3.14 2.71
CA HIS A 10 0.52 4.47 2.85
C HIS A 10 1.57 5.45 3.38
N GLY A 11 1.83 6.51 2.63
CA GLY A 11 2.75 7.56 3.07
C GLY A 11 4.22 7.23 2.85
N LEU A 12 4.54 6.24 2.01
CA LEU A 12 5.91 5.88 1.70
C LEU A 12 6.56 7.00 0.88
N ARG A 13 7.76 7.44 1.27
CA ARG A 13 8.48 8.50 0.57
C ARG A 13 9.42 7.94 -0.49
N VAL A 14 9.38 8.56 -1.66
CA VAL A 14 10.28 8.23 -2.78
C VAL A 14 11.72 8.56 -2.39
N THR A 15 12.58 7.55 -2.35
CA THR A 15 13.99 7.70 -1.99
C THR A 15 14.86 8.06 -3.19
N ASP A 16 14.45 7.68 -4.40
CA ASP A 16 15.17 7.97 -5.65
C ASP A 16 14.23 7.84 -6.87
N ALA A 17 14.60 8.42 -8.02
CA ALA A 17 13.84 8.37 -9.26
C ALA A 17 14.79 8.18 -10.46
N LYS A 18 14.76 6.99 -11.09
CA LYS A 18 15.70 6.58 -12.13
C LYS A 18 15.05 6.53 -13.51
N LEU A 19 15.05 7.67 -14.20
CA LEU A 19 14.41 7.82 -15.51
C LEU A 19 14.91 6.85 -16.59
N ASN A 20 16.22 6.55 -16.60
CA ASN A 20 16.83 5.70 -17.63
C ASN A 20 16.80 4.20 -17.28
N TYR A 21 16.17 3.82 -16.16
CA TYR A 21 15.99 2.42 -15.78
C TYR A 21 14.68 1.85 -16.33
N HIS A 22 14.56 0.53 -16.42
CA HIS A 22 13.35 -0.13 -16.91
C HIS A 22 12.14 0.14 -15.99
N GLY A 23 11.03 0.60 -16.58
CA GLY A 23 9.85 1.07 -15.84
C GLY A 23 9.32 0.05 -14.85
N SER A 24 9.32 0.42 -13.56
CA SER A 24 8.94 -0.39 -12.40
C SER A 24 8.95 0.50 -11.13
N ILE A 25 8.58 -0.06 -9.99
CA ILE A 25 8.91 0.50 -8.67
C ILE A 25 9.77 -0.48 -7.88
N THR A 26 10.93 -0.04 -7.40
CA THR A 26 11.75 -0.83 -6.47
C THR A 26 11.39 -0.46 -5.04
N ILE A 27 11.02 -1.44 -4.23
CA ILE A 27 10.58 -1.24 -2.84
C ILE A 27 11.43 -2.16 -1.94
N ASP A 28 11.78 -1.70 -0.74
CA ASP A 28 12.39 -2.54 0.28
C ASP A 28 11.63 -3.87 0.42
N ALA A 29 12.36 -4.97 0.24
CA ALA A 29 11.79 -6.32 0.27
C ALA A 29 11.12 -6.64 1.63
N ASP A 30 11.58 -6.07 2.74
CA ASP A 30 10.97 -6.29 4.04
C ASP A 30 9.58 -5.64 4.13
N PHE A 31 9.40 -4.44 3.58
CA PHE A 31 8.07 -3.81 3.46
C PHE A 31 7.14 -4.63 2.58
N CYS A 32 7.64 -5.13 1.45
CA CYS A 32 6.86 -5.98 0.56
C CYS A 32 6.40 -7.27 1.24
N ARG A 33 7.31 -8.00 1.91
CA ARG A 33 6.98 -9.24 2.62
C ARG A 33 5.97 -9.00 3.74
N GLU A 34 6.14 -7.92 4.49
CA GLU A 34 5.29 -7.62 5.63
C GLU A 34 3.87 -7.28 5.21
N VAL A 35 3.70 -6.47 4.16
CA VAL A 35 2.37 -6.10 3.65
C VAL A 35 1.75 -7.18 2.73
N GLY A 36 2.56 -8.09 2.19
CA GLY A 36 2.13 -9.17 1.29
C GLY A 36 2.26 -8.88 -0.20
N LEU A 37 3.02 -7.86 -0.61
CA LEU A 37 3.34 -7.57 -2.02
C LEU A 37 4.36 -8.56 -2.58
N LYS A 38 4.11 -9.07 -3.78
CA LYS A 38 4.96 -10.05 -4.48
C LYS A 38 5.83 -9.41 -5.55
N PRO A 39 6.97 -10.03 -5.93
CA PRO A 39 7.72 -9.59 -7.09
C PRO A 39 6.84 -9.65 -8.35
N LEU A 40 6.98 -8.64 -9.22
CA LEU A 40 6.21 -8.49 -10.46
C LEU A 40 4.69 -8.29 -10.25
N GLU A 41 4.23 -8.10 -9.01
CA GLU A 41 2.83 -7.75 -8.76
C GLU A 41 2.54 -6.34 -9.26
N TYR A 42 1.42 -6.19 -9.96
CA TYR A 42 0.94 -4.88 -10.39
C TYR A 42 0.40 -4.08 -9.21
N VAL A 43 0.76 -2.80 -9.18
CA VAL A 43 0.36 -1.84 -8.17
C VAL A 43 -0.05 -0.52 -8.80
N GLU A 44 -0.98 0.14 -8.15
CA GLU A 44 -1.32 1.54 -8.39
C GLU A 44 -0.49 2.44 -7.48
N ILE A 45 0.07 3.52 -8.04
CA ILE A 45 0.82 4.54 -7.32
C ILE A 45 0.01 5.83 -7.32
N TRP A 46 -0.25 6.39 -6.15
CA TRP A 46 -0.96 7.66 -5.98
C TRP A 46 -0.04 8.65 -5.29
N ASN A 47 0.41 9.66 -6.04
CA ASN A 47 1.33 10.67 -5.52
C ASN A 47 0.54 11.77 -4.79
N LYS A 48 0.82 11.97 -3.50
CA LYS A 48 0.13 12.98 -2.68
C LYS A 48 0.54 14.42 -3.01
N MET A 49 1.74 14.61 -3.57
CA MET A 49 2.29 15.93 -3.87
C MET A 49 1.80 16.46 -5.23
N SER A 50 1.75 15.59 -6.24
CA SER A 50 1.34 15.99 -7.61
C SER A 50 -0.09 15.60 -7.98
N GLY A 51 -0.71 14.70 -7.22
CA GLY A 51 -2.00 14.10 -7.57
C GLY A 51 -1.92 13.05 -8.70
N ALA A 52 -0.72 12.78 -9.24
CA ALA A 52 -0.54 11.80 -10.30
C ALA A 52 -0.96 10.39 -9.84
N ARG A 53 -1.61 9.65 -10.75
CA ARG A 53 -2.05 8.27 -10.55
C ARG A 53 -1.54 7.43 -11.70
N ILE A 54 -0.69 6.46 -11.41
CA ILE A 54 -0.09 5.57 -12.41
C ILE A 54 -0.15 4.12 -11.94
N SER A 55 0.01 3.19 -12.87
CA SER A 55 0.14 1.77 -12.57
C SER A 55 1.52 1.27 -13.01
N THR A 56 2.14 0.40 -12.21
CA THR A 56 3.41 -0.26 -12.55
C THR A 56 3.50 -1.59 -11.81
N TYR A 57 4.68 -2.21 -11.76
CA TYR A 57 4.90 -3.46 -11.04
C TYR A 57 6.08 -3.38 -10.09
N VAL A 58 6.06 -4.24 -9.06
CA VAL A 58 7.03 -4.25 -7.97
C VAL A 58 8.31 -5.01 -8.35
N LEU A 59 9.45 -4.39 -8.06
CA LEU A 59 10.76 -5.03 -7.91
C LEU A 59 11.19 -4.97 -6.45
N TYR A 60 11.82 -6.02 -5.97
CA TYR A 60 12.41 -6.02 -4.63
C TYR A 60 13.75 -5.29 -4.65
N GLY A 61 13.91 -4.36 -3.72
CA GLY A 61 15.17 -3.74 -3.36
C GLY A 61 15.86 -4.49 -2.23
N ASP A 62 16.96 -3.92 -1.74
CA ASP A 62 17.73 -4.51 -0.65
C ASP A 62 16.91 -4.52 0.66
N PRO A 63 16.83 -5.66 1.38
CA PRO A 63 16.12 -5.75 2.65
C PRO A 63 16.64 -4.74 3.69
N GLY A 64 15.73 -4.02 4.35
CA GLY A 64 16.04 -3.05 5.40
C GLY A 64 16.59 -1.71 4.90
N SER A 65 16.74 -1.53 3.57
CA SER A 65 17.23 -0.29 2.95
C SER A 65 16.24 0.88 3.04
N ARG A 66 14.95 0.59 3.30
CA ARG A 66 13.82 1.51 3.25
C ARG A 66 13.64 2.21 1.90
N CYS A 67 14.15 1.61 0.83
CA CYS A 67 14.11 2.20 -0.49
C CYS A 67 12.69 2.22 -1.08
N CYS A 68 12.41 3.27 -1.85
CA CYS A 68 11.24 3.41 -2.71
C CYS A 68 11.69 4.17 -3.96
N ILE A 69 11.99 3.45 -5.03
CA ILE A 69 12.62 4.00 -6.24
C ILE A 69 11.67 3.88 -7.41
N LEU A 70 11.30 5.00 -8.01
CA LEU A 70 10.48 4.99 -9.23
C LEU A 70 11.40 4.93 -10.45
N ASN A 71 11.21 3.91 -11.27
CA ASN A 71 12.05 3.66 -12.42
C ASN A 71 11.35 4.01 -13.74
N GLY A 72 12.13 4.38 -14.76
CA GLY A 72 11.64 4.59 -16.11
C GLY A 72 10.66 5.75 -16.22
N ALA A 73 9.60 5.57 -17.02
CA ALA A 73 8.58 6.60 -17.22
C ALA A 73 7.92 7.06 -15.90
N ALA A 74 7.86 6.20 -14.88
CA ALA A 74 7.28 6.55 -13.59
C ALA A 74 8.08 7.65 -12.86
N ALA A 75 9.39 7.76 -13.11
CA ALA A 75 10.25 8.83 -12.57
C ALA A 75 9.86 10.25 -13.07
N ARG A 76 9.00 10.37 -14.10
CA ARG A 76 8.45 11.67 -14.52
C ARG A 76 7.22 12.09 -13.72
N THR A 77 6.61 11.17 -12.98
CA THR A 77 5.34 11.38 -12.26
C THR A 77 5.53 11.51 -10.74
N CYS A 78 6.73 11.20 -10.25
CA CYS A 78 7.14 11.34 -8.87
C CYS A 78 8.58 11.87 -8.81
N GLN A 79 8.89 12.66 -7.79
CA GLN A 79 10.24 13.15 -7.49
C GLN A 79 10.74 12.53 -6.18
N GLN A 80 12.06 12.53 -5.99
CA GLN A 80 12.64 12.20 -4.69
C GLN A 80 12.05 13.10 -3.59
N GLY A 81 11.65 12.50 -2.47
CA GLY A 81 10.99 13.18 -1.35
C GLY A 81 9.46 13.19 -1.40
N ASP A 82 8.86 12.91 -2.57
CA ASP A 82 7.40 12.83 -2.69
C ASP A 82 6.84 11.73 -1.79
N GLU A 83 5.71 12.03 -1.15
CA GLU A 83 4.95 11.03 -0.40
C GLU A 83 3.92 10.35 -1.31
N ILE A 84 3.97 9.03 -1.39
CA ILE A 84 3.12 8.23 -2.27
C ILE A 84 2.33 7.17 -1.51
N ILE A 85 1.26 6.70 -2.15
CA ILE A 85 0.49 5.54 -1.73
C ILE A 85 0.64 4.46 -2.80
N ILE A 86 0.98 3.25 -2.40
CA ILE A 86 1.13 2.09 -3.28
C ILE A 86 0.04 1.11 -2.89
N ALA A 87 -0.81 0.70 -3.83
CA ALA A 87 -1.89 -0.25 -3.56
C ALA A 87 -1.89 -1.37 -4.59
N SER A 88 -1.86 -2.62 -4.13
CA SER A 88 -2.16 -3.76 -4.99
C SER A 88 -3.64 -4.07 -5.02
N SER A 89 -4.03 -4.83 -6.03
CA SER A 89 -5.41 -5.28 -6.20
C SER A 89 -5.49 -6.78 -6.40
N VAL A 90 -6.54 -7.38 -5.85
CA VAL A 90 -6.89 -8.78 -6.04
C VAL A 90 -8.24 -8.89 -6.74
N PHE A 91 -8.36 -9.84 -7.65
CA PHE A 91 -9.65 -10.23 -8.24
C PHE A 91 -10.11 -11.51 -7.56
N CYS A 92 -11.15 -11.41 -6.74
CA CYS A 92 -11.63 -12.55 -5.96
C CYS A 92 -13.14 -12.44 -5.67
N GLU A 93 -13.71 -13.48 -5.07
CA GLU A 93 -15.07 -13.43 -4.55
C GLU A 93 -15.11 -12.77 -3.16
N VAL A 94 -16.29 -12.34 -2.75
CA VAL A 94 -16.49 -11.65 -1.46
C VAL A 94 -16.02 -12.49 -0.25
N ASP A 95 -16.19 -13.81 -0.30
CA ASP A 95 -15.77 -14.70 0.79
C ASP A 95 -14.24 -14.83 0.87
N ASP A 96 -13.52 -14.54 -0.22
CA ASP A 96 -12.06 -14.54 -0.23
C ASP A 96 -11.52 -13.23 0.34
N ILE A 97 -12.13 -12.08 0.06
CA ILE A 97 -11.71 -10.80 0.65
C ILE A 97 -11.97 -10.74 2.16
N ILE A 98 -13.06 -11.36 2.63
CA ILE A 98 -13.36 -11.56 4.06
C ILE A 98 -12.22 -12.31 4.75
N LYS A 99 -11.65 -13.32 4.09
CA LYS A 99 -10.51 -14.10 4.63
C LYS A 99 -9.17 -13.41 4.48
N LEU A 100 -8.99 -12.64 3.40
CA LEU A 100 -7.70 -12.03 3.05
C LEU A 100 -7.26 -10.99 4.08
N LYS A 101 -8.22 -10.22 4.64
CA LYS A 101 -7.98 -9.13 5.59
C LYS A 101 -6.83 -8.20 5.14
N PRO A 102 -7.05 -7.37 4.10
CA PRO A 102 -6.00 -6.55 3.50
C PRO A 102 -5.17 -5.75 4.52
N ARG A 103 -3.85 -5.81 4.37
CA ARG A 103 -2.90 -5.12 5.25
C ARG A 103 -2.48 -3.79 4.67
N VAL A 104 -2.29 -2.82 5.56
CA VAL A 104 -1.75 -1.50 5.24
C VAL A 104 -0.58 -1.19 6.17
N LEU A 105 0.56 -0.84 5.61
CA LEU A 105 1.67 -0.24 6.36
C LEU A 105 1.62 1.27 6.22
N VAL A 106 1.73 1.98 7.34
CA VAL A 106 1.80 3.45 7.36
C VAL A 106 3.24 3.86 7.67
N PHE A 107 3.75 4.83 6.90
CA PHE A 107 5.14 5.26 6.98
C PHE A 107 5.29 6.67 7.55
N GLY A 108 6.34 6.86 8.35
CA GLY A 108 6.79 8.15 8.84
C GLY A 108 7.82 8.81 7.92
N GLU A 109 8.47 9.87 8.40
CA GLU A 109 9.32 10.74 7.58
C GLU A 109 10.57 10.06 7.00
N LYS A 110 11.11 9.03 7.66
CA LYS A 110 12.30 8.30 7.20
C LYS A 110 11.96 6.89 6.75
N ASN A 111 10.74 6.71 6.21
CA ASN A 111 10.18 5.42 5.80
C ASN A 111 10.22 4.36 6.92
N GLU A 112 10.23 4.75 8.19
CA GLU A 112 9.91 3.84 9.29
C GLU A 112 8.43 3.49 9.27
N ILE A 113 8.10 2.23 9.53
CA ILE A 113 6.71 1.81 9.72
C ILE A 113 6.27 2.36 11.08
N ILE A 114 5.29 3.26 11.06
CA ILE A 114 4.71 3.86 12.26
C ILE A 114 3.39 3.20 12.65
N ASP A 115 2.69 2.56 11.70
CA ASP A 115 1.45 1.83 11.97
C ASP A 115 1.29 0.61 11.05
N ARG A 116 0.49 -0.34 11.53
CA ARG A 116 -0.02 -1.48 10.79
C ARG A 116 -1.53 -1.47 10.94
N ILE A 117 -2.21 -1.34 9.81
CA ILE A 117 -3.67 -1.34 9.74
C ILE A 117 -4.14 -2.61 9.05
N THR A 118 -5.23 -3.18 9.55
CA THR A 118 -5.93 -4.30 8.92
C THR A 118 -7.35 -3.89 8.57
N TYR A 119 -7.72 -4.07 7.30
CA TYR A 119 -9.11 -3.96 6.85
C TYR A 119 -9.77 -5.32 6.96
N GLU A 120 -10.89 -5.40 7.68
CA GLU A 120 -11.66 -6.63 7.85
C GLU A 120 -13.05 -6.43 7.27
N VAL A 121 -13.38 -7.19 6.22
CA VAL A 121 -14.73 -7.26 5.67
C VAL A 121 -15.45 -8.42 6.34
N PHE A 122 -16.72 -8.25 6.70
CA PHE A 122 -17.53 -9.31 7.29
C PHE A 122 -18.99 -9.23 6.83
N ARG A 123 -19.74 -10.32 7.03
CA ARG A 123 -21.19 -10.36 6.79
C ARG A 123 -21.93 -10.12 8.11
N ARG A 124 -22.89 -9.20 8.09
CA ARG A 124 -23.87 -9.04 9.17
C ARG A 124 -24.87 -10.20 9.19
N ALA A 125 -25.67 -10.26 10.26
CA ALA A 125 -26.71 -11.29 10.43
C ALA A 125 -27.79 -11.27 9.32
N ASP A 126 -27.99 -10.13 8.65
CA ASP A 126 -28.91 -9.96 7.52
C ASP A 126 -28.26 -10.25 6.15
N ASN A 127 -27.04 -10.80 6.14
CA ASN A 127 -26.18 -11.04 4.96
C ASN A 127 -25.66 -9.78 4.24
N SER A 128 -25.93 -8.57 4.74
CA SER A 128 -25.27 -7.37 4.24
C SER A 128 -23.77 -7.39 4.59
N LEU A 129 -22.95 -6.71 3.77
CA LEU A 129 -21.52 -6.56 4.02
C LEU A 129 -21.26 -5.32 4.86
N ASP A 130 -20.33 -5.44 5.79
CA ASP A 130 -19.75 -4.31 6.51
C ASP A 130 -18.24 -4.49 6.69
N MET A 131 -17.56 -3.49 7.24
CA MET A 131 -16.13 -3.53 7.48
C MET A 131 -15.71 -2.92 8.82
N ALA A 132 -14.64 -3.47 9.39
CA ALA A 132 -13.91 -2.91 10.50
C ALA A 132 -12.49 -2.55 10.07
N VAL A 133 -11.92 -1.55 10.74
CA VAL A 133 -10.53 -1.13 10.58
C VAL A 133 -9.87 -1.21 11.95
N SER A 134 -8.77 -1.95 12.03
CA SER A 134 -7.93 -2.01 13.24
C SER A 134 -6.55 -1.42 12.93
N SER A 135 -5.98 -0.74 13.93
CA SER A 135 -4.66 -0.12 13.90
C SER A 135 -3.85 -0.66 15.07
N GLU A 136 -2.55 -0.84 14.89
CA GLU A 136 -1.62 -1.22 15.96
C GLU A 136 -1.11 0.02 16.74
N LEU A 137 -1.34 1.24 16.24
CA LEU A 137 -1.11 2.49 16.97
C LEU A 137 -2.22 2.77 17.99
N SER A 138 -1.80 3.15 19.20
CA SER A 138 -2.72 3.59 20.27
C SER A 138 -3.24 5.02 20.10
N ASP A 139 -2.55 5.86 19.32
CA ASP A 139 -2.92 7.25 19.02
C ASP A 139 -3.05 7.44 17.50
N ASN A 140 -4.27 7.44 17.01
CA ASN A 140 -4.59 7.42 15.58
C ASN A 140 -4.84 8.83 15.05
N SER A 141 -3.79 9.65 15.08
CA SER A 141 -3.80 11.02 14.51
C SER A 141 -4.02 11.04 12.99
N TYR A 142 -3.92 9.90 12.31
CA TYR A 142 -4.24 9.73 10.89
C TYR A 142 -5.75 9.65 10.59
N GLY A 143 -6.59 9.64 11.63
CA GLY A 143 -8.04 9.81 11.49
C GLY A 143 -8.76 8.56 10.99
N PHE A 144 -8.17 7.36 11.04
CA PHE A 144 -8.98 6.15 10.90
C PHE A 144 -9.90 6.06 12.12
N PRO A 145 -11.19 5.72 11.98
CA PRO A 145 -12.01 5.47 13.15
C PRO A 145 -11.37 4.33 13.92
N ALA A 146 -10.89 4.58 15.13
CA ALA A 146 -10.62 3.51 16.08
C ALA A 146 -11.98 2.83 16.28
N SER A 147 -12.19 1.70 15.60
CA SER A 147 -13.47 1.01 15.40
C SER A 147 -14.52 1.77 14.59
N ILE A 148 -14.79 1.30 13.36
CA ILE A 148 -16.15 1.34 12.81
C ILE A 148 -16.85 0.11 13.39
N SER A 149 -17.16 0.15 14.68
CA SER A 149 -18.06 -0.81 15.30
C SER A 149 -19.38 -0.07 15.54
N GLY A 150 -20.20 -0.01 14.49
CA GLY A 150 -21.59 0.42 14.52
C GLY A 150 -22.52 -0.77 14.32
#